data_AF-A0A0P0QM51-F1
#
_entry.id   AF-A0A0P0QM51-F1
#
_cell.length_a   1.000
_cell.length_b   1.000
_cell.length_c   1.000
_cell.angle_alpha   90.00
_cell.angle_beta   90.00
_cell.angle_gamma   90.00
#
_symmetry.space_group_name_H-M   'P 1'
#
loop_
_entity.id
_entity.type
_entity.pdbx_description
1 polymer ?
#
loop_
_entity_poly.entity_id
_entity_poly.type
_entity_poly.pdbx_seq_one_letter_code
_entity_poly.pdbx_strand_id
1 'polypeptide(L)'
;EAFEDAVGAIVHDQEAAGMDVIADGKVYGGDSPYGQILYHYVERMTGYKMSGPPIGLPIYSTLYAPTCVGEVRREHPFHMATLRATRKATKKPVKVSYTGIQVLAAATNNQYYKETKDLAMAIAKAFNEDFKELADNGCDIIQLDEFVWP
;
A
#
# COMPACT_ATOMS: atom_id res chain seq x y z
N GLU A 1 -1.58 -11.99 -16.69
CA GLU A 1 -2.08 -13.38 -16.61
C GLU A 1 -1.80 -13.95 -15.23
N ALA A 2 -0.57 -14.38 -14.90
CA ALA A 2 -0.26 -14.98 -13.59
C ALA A 2 -0.75 -14.21 -12.34
N PHE A 3 -0.67 -12.87 -12.35
CA PHE A 3 -1.21 -12.03 -11.27
C PHE A 3 -2.73 -12.11 -11.15
N GLU A 4 -3.47 -12.03 -12.26
CA GLU A 4 -4.94 -12.13 -12.24
C GLU A 4 -5.39 -13.53 -11.82
N ASP A 5 -4.67 -14.57 -12.25
CA ASP A 5 -4.96 -15.95 -11.87
C ASP A 5 -4.77 -16.19 -10.36
N ALA A 6 -3.70 -15.63 -9.79
CA ALA A 6 -3.45 -15.69 -8.35
C ALA A 6 -4.55 -14.97 -7.55
N VAL A 7 -4.96 -13.77 -7.98
CA VAL A 7 -6.09 -13.04 -7.37
C VAL A 7 -7.38 -13.86 -7.51
N GLY A 8 -7.65 -14.43 -8.68
CA GLY A 8 -8.84 -15.23 -8.94
C GLY A 8 -8.94 -16.47 -8.03
N ALA A 9 -7.83 -17.19 -7.83
CA ALA A 9 -7.77 -18.33 -6.93
C ALA A 9 -8.05 -17.92 -5.47
N ILE A 10 -7.45 -16.82 -5.01
CA ILE A 10 -7.67 -16.28 -3.66
C ILE A 10 -9.11 -15.83 -3.45
N VAL A 11 -9.73 -15.20 -4.46
CA VAL A 11 -11.14 -14.81 -4.40
C VAL A 11 -12.04 -16.03 -4.31
N HIS A 12 -11.79 -17.05 -5.14
CA HIS A 12 -12.54 -18.30 -5.11
C HIS A 12 -12.47 -18.98 -3.74
N ASP A 13 -11.29 -19.06 -3.12
CA ASP A 13 -11.11 -19.69 -1.82
C ASP A 13 -11.85 -18.93 -0.70
N GLN A 14 -11.83 -17.59 -0.72
CA GLN A 14 -12.60 -16.77 0.22
C GLN A 14 -14.11 -16.95 0.06
N GLU A 15 -14.61 -17.02 -1.18
CA GLU A 15 -16.03 -17.26 -1.43
C GLU A 15 -16.46 -18.66 -1.01
N ALA A 16 -15.66 -19.68 -1.31
CA ALA A 16 -15.90 -21.07 -0.91
C ALA A 16 -15.87 -21.23 0.62
N ALA A 17 -15.04 -20.47 1.31
CA ALA A 17 -15.01 -20.39 2.77
C ALA A 17 -16.21 -19.64 3.38
N GLY A 18 -17.08 -19.05 2.55
CA GLY A 18 -18.27 -18.34 3.00
C GLY A 18 -18.00 -16.91 3.50
N MET A 19 -16.87 -16.28 3.13
CA MET A 19 -16.58 -14.91 3.53
C MET A 19 -17.53 -13.91 2.86
N ASP A 20 -18.04 -12.96 3.64
CA ASP A 20 -18.98 -11.93 3.17
C ASP A 20 -18.29 -10.75 2.48
N VAL A 21 -17.05 -10.46 2.87
CA VAL A 21 -16.22 -9.38 2.31
C VAL A 21 -14.95 -10.01 1.75
N ILE A 22 -14.67 -9.71 0.48
CA ILE A 22 -13.57 -10.31 -0.28
C ILE A 22 -12.39 -9.34 -0.33
N ALA A 23 -11.20 -9.83 0.01
CA ALA A 23 -9.95 -9.09 -0.11
C ALA A 23 -9.15 -9.53 -1.34
N ASP A 24 -8.22 -8.69 -1.75
CA ASP A 24 -7.34 -8.88 -2.91
C ASP A 24 -6.14 -9.83 -2.64
N GLY A 25 -6.02 -10.34 -1.42
CA GLY A 25 -4.91 -11.22 -0.99
C GLY A 25 -3.55 -10.53 -0.91
N LYS A 26 -3.47 -9.22 -1.16
CA LYS A 26 -2.24 -8.42 -1.22
C LYS A 26 -1.12 -9.02 -2.08
N VAL A 27 -1.43 -9.71 -3.18
CA VAL A 27 -0.42 -10.43 -4.01
C VAL A 27 0.56 -9.53 -4.79
N TYR A 28 0.60 -8.22 -4.50
CA TYR A 28 1.59 -7.28 -5.03
C TYR A 28 2.89 -7.33 -4.20
N GLY A 29 3.85 -6.42 -4.47
CA GLY A 29 5.04 -6.24 -3.62
C GLY A 29 6.11 -7.35 -3.68
N GLY A 30 5.96 -8.38 -4.51
CA GLY A 30 6.98 -9.40 -4.77
C GLY A 30 7.25 -10.35 -3.60
N ASP A 31 8.42 -11.01 -3.62
CA ASP A 31 8.77 -12.11 -2.69
C ASP A 31 9.16 -11.64 -1.27
N SER A 32 9.08 -10.33 -1.01
CA SER A 32 9.39 -9.75 0.28
C SER A 32 8.11 -9.24 0.94
N PRO A 33 7.78 -9.66 2.18
CA PRO A 33 6.65 -9.08 2.91
C PRO A 33 6.77 -7.55 3.04
N TYR A 34 7.98 -7.01 2.93
CA TYR A 34 8.27 -5.59 3.01
C TYR A 34 8.11 -4.84 1.69
N GLY A 35 8.23 -5.54 0.56
CA GLY A 35 7.88 -4.96 -0.73
C GLY A 35 6.40 -4.59 -0.76
N GLN A 36 5.54 -5.38 -0.10
CA GLN A 36 4.12 -5.07 0.09
C GLN A 36 3.86 -3.94 1.09
N ILE A 37 4.70 -3.82 2.13
CA ILE A 37 4.50 -2.87 3.22
C ILE A 37 4.98 -1.46 2.85
N LEU A 38 6.13 -1.33 2.20
CA LEU A 38 6.80 -0.03 2.02
C LEU A 38 7.09 0.27 0.56
N TYR A 39 7.89 -0.57 -0.10
CA TYR A 39 8.43 -0.26 -1.43
C TYR A 39 7.33 -0.11 -2.50
N HIS A 40 6.28 -0.94 -2.43
CA HIS A 40 5.11 -0.81 -3.30
C HIS A 40 4.53 0.60 -3.32
N TYR A 41 4.48 1.28 -2.17
CA TYR A 41 3.95 2.65 -2.10
C TYR A 41 4.97 3.68 -2.56
N VAL A 42 6.20 3.61 -2.04
CA VAL A 42 7.20 4.66 -2.33
C VAL A 42 7.65 4.65 -3.79
N GLU A 43 7.58 3.52 -4.50
CA GLU A 43 7.89 3.43 -5.95
C GLU A 43 6.84 4.11 -6.83
N ARG A 44 5.69 4.45 -6.25
CA ARG A 44 4.55 5.07 -6.94
C ARG A 44 4.34 6.53 -6.54
N MET A 45 5.29 7.07 -5.78
CA MET A 45 5.30 8.45 -5.34
C MET A 45 6.59 9.16 -5.76
N THR A 46 6.46 10.43 -6.13
CA THR A 46 7.61 11.29 -6.39
C THR A 46 8.41 11.55 -5.11
N GLY A 47 9.64 12.05 -5.27
CA GLY A 47 10.43 12.57 -4.15
C GLY A 47 11.18 11.51 -3.34
N TYR A 48 11.09 10.24 -3.70
CA TYR A 48 11.79 9.14 -3.06
C TYR A 48 13.02 8.67 -3.84
N LYS A 49 14.05 8.26 -3.09
CA LYS A 49 15.14 7.39 -3.55
C LYS A 49 15.05 6.05 -2.82
N MET A 50 15.20 4.94 -3.53
CA MET A 50 15.19 3.58 -2.97
C MET A 50 16.52 3.20 -2.31
N SER A 51 17.06 4.11 -1.50
CA SER A 51 18.27 3.93 -0.73
C SER A 51 18.23 4.80 0.52
N GLY A 52 18.94 4.37 1.55
CA GLY A 52 18.98 5.06 2.85
C GLY A 52 19.65 4.21 3.91
N PRO A 53 19.68 4.67 5.17
CA PRO A 53 20.14 3.88 6.31
C PRO A 53 19.18 2.72 6.60
N PRO A 54 19.53 1.79 7.52
CA PRO A 54 18.57 0.81 8.01
C PRO A 54 17.29 1.45 8.57
N ILE A 55 16.14 0.78 8.40
CA ILE A 55 14.85 1.25 8.92
C ILE A 55 14.92 1.32 10.45
N GLY A 56 14.51 2.47 11.02
CA GLY A 56 14.55 2.72 12.47
C GLY A 56 13.49 2.00 13.30
N LEU A 57 12.70 1.11 12.69
CA LEU A 57 11.69 0.30 13.35
C LEU A 57 12.30 -1.08 13.68
N PRO A 58 12.36 -1.52 14.95
CA PRO A 58 13.08 -2.73 15.35
C PRO A 58 12.67 -4.00 14.60
N ILE A 59 11.38 -4.15 14.28
CA ILE A 59 10.85 -5.28 13.51
C ILE A 59 11.30 -5.30 12.04
N TYR A 60 11.93 -4.21 11.57
CA TYR A 60 12.33 -3.98 10.18
C TYR A 60 13.81 -3.59 10.03
N SER A 61 14.63 -3.75 11.06
CA SER A 61 16.01 -3.21 11.12
C SER A 61 17.01 -3.82 10.14
N THR A 62 16.65 -4.90 9.43
CA THR A 62 17.48 -5.54 8.40
C THR A 62 17.31 -4.93 7.00
N LEU A 63 16.42 -3.94 6.87
CA LEU A 63 16.03 -3.32 5.60
C LEU A 63 16.54 -1.89 5.52
N TYR A 64 16.66 -1.37 4.30
CA TYR A 64 17.04 0.02 4.06
C TYR A 64 15.79 0.91 3.91
N ALA A 65 15.76 2.02 4.63
CA ALA A 65 14.70 3.01 4.51
C ALA A 65 14.78 3.69 3.13
N PRO A 66 13.66 3.90 2.42
CA PRO A 66 13.63 4.82 1.31
C PRO A 66 13.87 6.24 1.82
N THR A 67 14.62 7.05 1.08
CA THR A 67 14.92 8.43 1.47
C THR A 67 14.02 9.40 0.72
N CYS A 68 13.26 10.21 1.46
CA CYS A 68 12.50 11.32 0.90
C CYS A 68 13.43 12.53 0.74
N VAL A 69 13.73 12.89 -0.51
CA VAL A 69 14.64 13.98 -0.90
C VAL A 69 13.94 15.11 -1.66
N GLY A 70 12.64 14.96 -1.90
CA GLY A 70 11.84 15.91 -2.66
C GLY A 70 10.37 15.83 -2.29
N GLU A 71 9.57 16.68 -2.94
CA GLU A 71 8.13 16.71 -2.72
C GLU A 71 7.47 15.36 -3.06
N VAL A 72 6.59 14.92 -2.18
CA VAL A 72 5.85 13.67 -2.28
C VAL A 72 4.49 13.93 -2.90
N ARG A 73 4.26 13.32 -4.07
CA ARG A 73 2.99 13.33 -4.80
C ARG A 73 2.75 11.93 -5.36
N ARG A 74 1.47 11.57 -5.54
CA ARG A 74 1.11 10.34 -6.26
C ARG A 74 1.60 10.46 -7.71
N GLU A 75 2.37 9.49 -8.17
CA GLU A 75 2.84 9.39 -9.56
C GLU A 75 2.12 8.27 -10.31
N HIS A 76 1.82 7.17 -9.61
CA HIS A 76 1.14 6.00 -10.16
C HIS A 76 0.04 5.49 -9.22
N PRO A 77 -0.96 4.75 -9.72
CA PRO A 77 -1.96 4.10 -8.86
C PRO A 77 -1.35 3.05 -7.93
N PHE A 78 -1.81 3.01 -6.67
CA PHE A 78 -1.30 2.03 -5.69
C PHE A 78 -1.91 0.66 -5.92
N HIS A 79 -3.24 0.56 -5.89
CA HIS A 79 -3.94 -0.74 -5.85
C HIS A 79 -4.98 -0.94 -6.96
N MET A 80 -5.06 -0.03 -7.93
CA MET A 80 -6.07 -0.08 -9.00
C MET A 80 -6.04 -1.40 -9.79
N ALA A 81 -4.85 -1.94 -10.07
CA ALA A 81 -4.72 -3.22 -10.77
C ALA A 81 -5.29 -4.38 -9.95
N THR A 82 -4.98 -4.44 -8.66
CA THR A 82 -5.46 -5.48 -7.74
C THR A 82 -6.97 -5.36 -7.52
N LEU A 83 -7.50 -4.13 -7.39
CA LEU A 83 -8.94 -3.89 -7.31
C LEU A 83 -9.66 -4.41 -8.56
N ARG A 84 -9.18 -4.09 -9.77
CA ARG A 84 -9.79 -4.53 -11.03
C ARG A 84 -9.80 -6.05 -11.16
N ALA A 85 -8.69 -6.70 -10.83
CA ALA A 85 -8.59 -8.16 -10.84
C ALA A 85 -9.59 -8.80 -9.85
N THR A 86 -9.65 -8.26 -8.62
CA THR A 86 -10.57 -8.74 -7.58
C THR A 86 -12.02 -8.52 -8.00
N ARG A 87 -12.36 -7.33 -8.52
CA ARG A 87 -13.73 -7.03 -8.95
C ARG A 87 -14.22 -7.87 -10.11
N LYS A 88 -13.33 -8.31 -11.00
CA LYS A 88 -13.64 -9.22 -12.10
C LYS A 88 -14.00 -10.63 -11.60
N ALA A 89 -13.47 -11.03 -10.44
CA ALA A 89 -13.60 -12.37 -9.91
C ALA A 89 -14.78 -12.58 -8.93
N THR A 90 -15.31 -11.51 -8.31
CA THR A 90 -16.44 -11.62 -7.36
C THR A 90 -17.55 -10.61 -7.66
N LYS A 91 -18.75 -10.83 -7.09
CA LYS A 91 -19.84 -9.85 -6.96
C LYS A 91 -20.01 -9.31 -5.54
N LYS A 92 -19.41 -9.93 -4.53
CA LYS A 92 -19.49 -9.53 -3.11
C LYS A 92 -18.75 -8.21 -2.83
N PRO A 93 -18.97 -7.55 -1.69
CA PRO A 93 -18.19 -6.38 -1.28
C PRO A 93 -16.69 -6.64 -1.27
N VAL A 94 -15.91 -5.72 -1.84
CA VAL A 94 -14.45 -5.81 -1.94
C VAL A 94 -13.76 -4.84 -1.00
N LYS A 95 -12.80 -5.37 -0.25
CA LYS A 95 -11.91 -4.62 0.64
C LYS A 95 -10.50 -4.52 0.05
N VAL A 96 -9.98 -3.30 -0.05
CA VAL A 96 -8.56 -3.04 -0.35
C VAL A 96 -7.87 -2.53 0.91
N SER A 97 -6.67 -3.05 1.20
CA SER A 97 -5.93 -2.71 2.41
C SER A 97 -4.65 -1.95 2.07
N TYR A 98 -4.42 -0.83 2.73
CA TYR A 98 -3.23 0.00 2.61
C TYR A 98 -2.35 -0.17 3.85
N THR A 99 -1.03 -0.09 3.66
CA THR A 99 -0.15 0.23 4.78
C THR A 99 -0.49 1.63 5.29
N GLY A 100 -0.54 1.78 6.61
CA GLY A 100 -0.83 3.03 7.26
C GLY A 100 0.14 4.17 6.91
N ILE A 101 -0.36 5.39 6.97
CA ILE A 101 0.40 6.61 6.65
C ILE A 101 1.48 6.84 7.70
N GLN A 102 1.18 6.59 8.98
CA GLN A 102 2.16 6.74 10.05
C GLN A 102 3.29 5.72 9.93
N VAL A 103 2.97 4.48 9.56
CA VAL A 103 3.98 3.45 9.23
C VAL A 103 4.89 3.92 8.10
N LEU A 104 4.35 4.38 6.96
CA LEU A 104 5.15 4.81 5.81
C LEU A 104 6.06 6.00 6.16
N ALA A 105 5.53 6.98 6.88
CA ALA A 105 6.31 8.14 7.31
C ALA A 105 7.41 7.75 8.31
N ALA A 106 7.13 6.86 9.28
CA ALA A 106 8.11 6.40 10.26
C ALA A 106 9.20 5.51 9.64
N ALA A 107 8.87 4.74 8.61
CA ALA A 107 9.82 3.88 7.89
C ALA A 107 10.65 4.64 6.85
N THR A 108 10.39 5.94 6.64
CA THR A 108 11.09 6.78 5.66
C THR A 108 12.23 7.55 6.31
N ASN A 109 13.39 7.57 5.64
CA ASN A 109 14.45 8.52 5.96
C ASN A 109 14.09 9.90 5.39
N ASN A 110 13.46 10.75 6.20
CA ASN A 110 12.99 12.07 5.77
C ASN A 110 14.13 13.10 5.74
N GLN A 111 14.52 13.54 4.54
CA GLN A 111 15.56 14.58 4.34
C GLN A 111 15.03 15.83 3.64
N TYR A 112 13.72 15.89 3.34
CA TYR A 112 13.11 16.99 2.61
C TYR A 112 12.16 17.82 3.49
N TYR A 113 11.25 17.17 4.20
CA TYR A 113 10.30 17.86 5.07
C TYR A 113 10.91 18.15 6.43
N LYS A 114 10.53 19.28 7.03
CA LYS A 114 11.02 19.69 8.35
C LYS A 114 10.64 18.69 9.44
N GLU A 115 9.38 18.28 9.47
CA GLU A 115 8.85 17.33 10.45
C GLU A 115 8.32 16.08 9.74
N THR A 116 8.44 14.91 10.38
CA THR A 116 7.85 13.66 9.85
C THR A 116 6.33 13.76 9.67
N LYS A 117 5.67 14.61 10.46
CA LYS A 117 4.25 14.92 10.28
C LYS A 117 3.96 15.55 8.91
N ASP A 118 4.82 16.44 8.42
CA ASP A 118 4.61 17.10 7.13
C ASP A 118 4.74 16.11 5.98
N LEU A 119 5.69 15.17 6.08
CA LEU A 119 5.79 14.02 5.19
C LEU A 119 4.52 13.18 5.23
N ALA A 120 4.01 12.84 6.43
CA ALA A 120 2.79 12.07 6.60
C ALA A 120 1.58 12.77 5.94
N MET A 121 1.48 14.10 6.05
CA MET A 121 0.42 14.86 5.38
C MET A 121 0.53 14.84 3.85
N ALA A 122 1.75 14.85 3.30
CA ALA A 122 1.97 14.71 1.86
C ALA A 122 1.57 13.31 1.36
N ILE A 123 1.94 12.25 2.09
CA ILE A 123 1.50 10.87 1.82
C ILE A 123 -0.03 10.77 1.91
N ALA A 124 -0.65 11.37 2.92
CA ALA A 124 -2.11 11.37 3.09
C ALA A 124 -2.83 12.01 1.89
N LYS A 125 -2.26 13.07 1.30
CA LYS A 125 -2.79 13.69 0.08
C LYS A 125 -2.71 12.73 -1.11
N ALA A 126 -1.56 12.08 -1.32
CA ALA A 126 -1.39 11.08 -2.37
C ALA A 126 -2.37 9.90 -2.22
N PHE A 127 -2.57 9.44 -0.97
CA PHE A 127 -3.53 8.38 -0.65
C PHE A 127 -4.97 8.83 -0.90
N ASN A 128 -5.34 10.05 -0.52
CA ASN A 128 -6.69 10.56 -0.74
C ASN A 128 -7.07 10.61 -2.23
N GLU A 129 -6.13 10.95 -3.10
CA GLU A 129 -6.33 10.91 -4.55
C GLU A 129 -6.63 9.48 -5.03
N ASP A 130 -5.85 8.49 -4.58
CA ASP A 130 -6.04 7.09 -4.95
C ASP A 130 -7.33 6.50 -4.33
N PHE A 131 -7.68 6.86 -3.10
CA PHE A 131 -8.89 6.37 -2.42
C PHE A 131 -10.17 6.79 -3.15
N LYS A 132 -10.22 8.03 -3.64
CA LYS A 132 -11.33 8.50 -4.47
C LYS A 132 -11.42 7.70 -5.75
N GLU A 133 -10.29 7.46 -6.41
CA GLU A 133 -10.24 6.66 -7.64
C GLU A 133 -10.69 5.21 -7.39
N LEU A 134 -10.25 4.58 -6.29
CA LEU A 134 -10.70 3.24 -5.93
C LEU A 134 -12.19 3.18 -5.64
N ALA A 135 -12.73 4.16 -4.90
CA ALA A 135 -14.16 4.23 -4.60
C ALA A 135 -14.98 4.33 -5.89
N ASP A 136 -14.57 5.18 -6.82
CA ASP A 136 -15.22 5.34 -8.14
C ASP A 136 -15.14 4.08 -9.01
N ASN A 137 -14.20 3.16 -8.72
CA ASN A 137 -13.98 1.92 -9.46
C ASN A 137 -14.47 0.67 -8.70
N GLY A 138 -15.30 0.83 -7.67
CA GLY A 138 -15.98 -0.28 -6.99
C GLY A 138 -15.21 -0.91 -5.84
N CYS A 139 -14.35 -0.14 -5.15
CA CYS A 139 -13.87 -0.51 -3.82
C CYS A 139 -14.93 -0.14 -2.78
N ASP A 140 -15.40 -1.13 -2.03
CA ASP A 140 -16.45 -0.94 -1.01
C ASP A 140 -15.86 -0.53 0.35
N ILE A 141 -14.67 -1.05 0.68
CA ILE A 141 -14.02 -0.84 1.97
C ILE A 141 -12.53 -0.57 1.77
N ILE A 142 -12.04 0.54 2.31
CA ILE A 142 -10.61 0.85 2.40
C ILE A 142 -10.16 0.66 3.85
N GLN A 143 -9.21 -0.24 4.07
CA GLN A 143 -8.59 -0.48 5.37
C GLN A 143 -7.20 0.15 5.42
N LEU A 144 -6.86 0.79 6.54
CA LEU A 144 -5.51 1.30 6.81
C LEU A 144 -4.87 0.49 7.94
N ASP A 145 -3.75 -0.16 7.65
CA ASP A 145 -3.00 -0.98 8.60
C ASP A 145 -1.92 -0.13 9.28
N GLU A 146 -2.26 0.46 10.44
CA GLU A 146 -1.31 1.20 11.28
C GLU A 146 -0.77 0.30 12.40
N PHE A 147 0.54 0.07 12.42
CA PHE A 147 1.20 -0.82 13.38
C PHE A 147 2.51 -0.25 13.93
N VAL A 148 2.61 1.08 13.95
CA VAL A 148 3.66 1.80 14.68
C VAL A 148 3.46 1.61 16.19
N TRP A 149 4.42 0.97 16.85
CA TRP A 149 4.48 0.90 18.31
C TRP A 149 5.22 2.13 18.85
N PRO A 150 4.82 2.67 20.01
CA PRO A 150 5.62 3.66 20.75
C PRO A 150 6.96 3.09 21.24
#